data_AF-A0A7S1IUT4-F1
#
_entry.id   AF-A0A7S1IUT4-F1
#
_cell.length_a   1.000
_cell.length_b   1.000
_cell.length_c   1.000
_cell.angle_alpha   90.00
_cell.angle_beta   90.00
_cell.angle_gamma   90.00
#
_symmetry.space_group_name_H-M   'P 1'
#
loop_
_entity.id
_entity.type
_entity.pdbx_description
1 polymer ?
#
loop_
_entity_poly.entity_id
_entity_poly.type
_entity_poly.pdbx_seq_one_letter_code
_entity_poly.pdbx_strand_id
1 'polypeptide(L)'
;ALLEDWSFGTGLWWAVVTLTTVGYGDNSPQQLSGKVFCIVDLAVGMLIVYWTLFRIGSFLIALKLDKRRKQLLGQKLHGNMIVALDRDGNGVSKFDFTIAILQLMEVVSKEQVQFWSDYFDRLDSKRSGVLYINDLALVQESLQSSLEGNAQNTDPIFKRPVSQA
;
A
#
# COMPACT_ATOMS: atom_id res chain seq x y z
N ALA A 1 -0.69 -37.26 -29.08
CA ALA A 1 0.65 -37.82 -29.37
C ALA A 1 1.61 -37.87 -28.17
N LEU A 2 1.58 -36.94 -27.18
CA LEU A 2 2.56 -36.99 -26.06
C LEU A 2 1.99 -37.32 -24.66
N LEU A 3 0.67 -37.31 -24.44
CA LEU A 3 0.04 -37.69 -23.15
C LEU A 3 -1.30 -38.41 -23.33
N GLU A 4 -2.04 -38.07 -24.38
CA GLU A 4 -3.23 -38.76 -24.87
C GLU A 4 -3.14 -38.84 -26.39
N ASP A 5 -3.85 -39.79 -27.01
CA ASP A 5 -3.94 -39.96 -28.48
C ASP A 5 -4.86 -38.91 -29.14
N TRP A 6 -4.81 -37.67 -28.63
CA TRP A 6 -5.58 -36.55 -29.14
C TRP A 6 -4.84 -35.82 -30.26
N SER A 7 -5.62 -35.31 -31.21
CA SER A 7 -5.17 -34.30 -32.16
C SER A 7 -4.87 -32.98 -31.45
N PHE A 8 -3.99 -32.15 -32.01
CA PHE A 8 -3.65 -30.84 -31.42
C PHE A 8 -4.89 -29.96 -31.18
N GLY A 9 -5.83 -29.94 -32.14
CA GLY A 9 -7.06 -29.16 -32.02
C GLY A 9 -7.96 -29.64 -30.87
N THR A 10 -8.05 -30.96 -30.67
CA THR A 10 -8.81 -31.54 -29.55
C THR A 10 -8.18 -31.21 -28.20
N GLY A 11 -6.84 -31.26 -28.10
CA GLY A 11 -6.12 -30.89 -26.88
C GLY A 11 -6.25 -29.41 -26.54
N LEU A 12 -6.19 -28.52 -27.53
CA LEU A 12 -6.41 -27.09 -27.34
C LEU A 12 -7.85 -26.79 -26.93
N TRP A 13 -8.83 -27.42 -27.57
CA TRP A 13 -10.24 -27.30 -27.19
C TRP A 13 -10.49 -27.71 -25.75
N TRP A 14 -9.95 -28.87 -25.34
CA TRP A 14 -10.03 -29.35 -23.97
C TRP A 14 -9.41 -28.37 -22.97
N ALA A 15 -8.23 -27.83 -23.26
CA ALA A 15 -7.56 -26.86 -22.40
C ALA A 15 -8.39 -25.57 -22.25
N VAL A 16 -8.94 -25.04 -23.35
CA VAL A 16 -9.78 -23.83 -23.30
C VAL A 16 -11.07 -24.06 -22.51
N VAL A 17 -11.77 -25.17 -22.74
CA VAL A 17 -13.03 -25.51 -22.04
C VAL A 17 -12.81 -25.78 -20.55
N THR A 18 -11.65 -26.36 -20.19
CA THR A 18 -11.26 -26.62 -18.80
C THR A 18 -10.84 -25.33 -18.10
N LEU A 19 -10.02 -24.49 -18.75
CA LEU A 19 -9.57 -23.20 -18.23
C LEU A 19 -10.73 -22.21 -18.03
N THR A 20 -11.71 -22.24 -18.93
CA THR A 20 -12.94 -21.43 -18.83
C THR A 20 -13.96 -22.01 -17.85
N THR A 21 -13.66 -23.15 -17.21
CA THR A 21 -14.54 -23.88 -16.28
C THR A 21 -15.88 -24.34 -16.86
N VAL A 22 -16.02 -24.32 -18.20
CA VAL A 22 -17.24 -24.79 -18.88
C VAL A 22 -17.37 -26.30 -18.75
N GLY A 23 -16.26 -27.03 -18.95
CA GLY A 23 -16.14 -28.45 -18.63
C GLY A 23 -17.20 -29.36 -19.27
N TYR A 24 -17.36 -29.34 -20.60
CA TYR A 24 -18.35 -30.19 -21.28
C TYR A 24 -18.17 -31.69 -21.02
N GLY A 25 -16.96 -32.15 -20.70
CA GLY A 25 -16.66 -33.55 -20.41
C GLY A 25 -16.68 -34.46 -21.65
N ASP A 26 -16.75 -33.88 -22.84
CA ASP A 26 -16.65 -34.55 -24.13
C ASP A 26 -15.30 -35.23 -24.32
N ASN A 27 -14.23 -34.60 -23.83
CA ASN A 27 -12.88 -35.13 -23.80
C ASN A 27 -12.36 -35.05 -22.36
N SER A 28 -11.87 -36.17 -21.81
CA SER A 28 -11.26 -36.20 -20.48
C SER A 28 -10.03 -37.10 -20.45
N PRO A 29 -8.96 -36.72 -19.74
CA PRO A 29 -7.76 -37.53 -19.65
C PRO A 29 -8.04 -38.82 -18.88
N GLN A 30 -7.79 -39.95 -19.54
CA GLN A 30 -7.96 -41.30 -18.99
C GLN A 30 -6.65 -41.76 -18.35
N GLN A 31 -5.52 -41.35 -18.92
CA GLN A 31 -4.18 -41.74 -18.50
C GLN A 31 -3.75 -41.00 -17.22
N LEU A 32 -2.90 -41.65 -16.43
CA LEU A 32 -2.35 -41.08 -15.19
C LEU A 32 -1.62 -39.75 -15.46
N SER A 33 -0.85 -39.69 -16.55
CA SER A 33 -0.09 -38.52 -16.97
C SER A 33 -1.01 -37.35 -17.39
N GLY A 34 -2.09 -37.63 -18.11
CA GLY A 34 -3.13 -36.65 -18.44
C GLY A 34 -3.88 -36.12 -17.21
N LYS A 35 -4.12 -36.97 -16.20
CA LYS A 35 -4.74 -36.56 -14.93
C LYS A 35 -3.85 -35.60 -14.13
N VAL A 36 -2.53 -35.85 -14.09
CA VAL A 36 -1.57 -34.92 -13.46
C VAL A 36 -1.56 -33.59 -14.21
N PHE A 37 -1.58 -33.61 -15.54
CA PHE A 37 -1.67 -32.39 -16.35
C PHE A 37 -2.96 -31.60 -16.05
N CYS A 38 -4.10 -32.27 -15.89
CA CYS A 38 -5.36 -31.64 -15.50
C CYS A 38 -5.26 -30.90 -14.15
N ILE A 39 -4.61 -31.51 -13.15
CA ILE A 39 -4.41 -30.85 -11.84
C ILE A 39 -3.55 -29.59 -11.98
N VAL A 40 -2.49 -29.64 -12.79
CA VAL A 40 -1.63 -28.48 -13.07
C VAL A 40 -2.40 -27.39 -13.82
N ASP A 41 -3.18 -27.77 -14.83
CA ASP A 41 -4.00 -26.84 -15.63
C ASP A 41 -5.02 -26.10 -14.75
N LEU A 42 -5.69 -26.82 -13.84
CA LEU A 42 -6.59 -26.22 -12.86
C LEU A 42 -5.88 -25.24 -11.92
N ALA A 43 -4.69 -25.58 -11.44
CA ALA A 43 -3.90 -24.69 -10.58
C ALA A 43 -3.50 -23.41 -11.32
N VAL A 44 -3.01 -23.54 -12.56
CA VAL A 44 -2.63 -22.40 -13.41
C VAL A 44 -3.85 -21.53 -13.73
N GLY A 45 -4.99 -22.14 -14.06
CA GLY A 45 -6.24 -21.42 -14.33
C GLY A 45 -6.70 -20.59 -13.14
N MET A 46 -6.67 -21.16 -11.94
CA MET A 46 -7.01 -20.44 -10.71
C MET A 46 -6.06 -19.27 -10.45
N LEU A 47 -4.76 -19.44 -10.69
CA LEU A 47 -3.78 -18.36 -10.54
C LEU A 47 -4.04 -17.20 -11.52
N ILE A 48 -4.35 -17.50 -12.78
CA ILE A 48 -4.65 -16.50 -13.80
C ILE A 48 -5.93 -15.72 -13.44
N VAL A 49 -6.98 -16.43 -13.04
CA VAL A 49 -8.24 -15.80 -12.61
C VAL A 49 -8.01 -14.92 -11.39
N TYR A 50 -7.33 -15.42 -10.36
CA TYR A 50 -7.01 -14.66 -9.16
C TYR A 50 -6.20 -13.40 -9.48
N TRP A 51 -5.15 -13.54 -10.29
CA TRP A 51 -4.31 -12.41 -10.68
C TRP A 51 -5.09 -11.35 -11.44
N THR A 52 -5.95 -11.77 -12.37
CA THR A 52 -6.80 -10.87 -13.15
C THR A 52 -7.81 -10.14 -12.26
N LEU A 53 -8.46 -10.86 -11.34
CA LEU A 53 -9.39 -10.27 -10.37
C LEU A 53 -8.69 -9.27 -9.45
N PHE A 54 -7.50 -9.61 -8.94
CA PHE A 54 -6.70 -8.71 -8.11
C PHE A 54 -6.36 -7.43 -8.88
N ARG A 55 -5.91 -7.55 -10.13
CA ARG A 55 -5.57 -6.40 -10.99
C ARG A 55 -6.77 -5.49 -11.22
N ILE A 56 -7.94 -6.06 -11.54
CA ILE A 56 -9.18 -5.31 -11.73
C ILE A 56 -9.62 -4.65 -10.41
N GLY A 57 -9.56 -5.38 -9.30
CA GLY A 57 -9.90 -4.88 -7.97
C GLY A 57 -9.04 -3.67 -7.57
N SER A 58 -7.71 -3.80 -7.67
CA SER A 58 -6.77 -2.71 -7.40
C SER A 58 -7.01 -1.52 -8.33
N PHE A 59 -7.27 -1.76 -9.62
CA PHE A 59 -7.54 -0.71 -10.58
C PHE A 59 -8.83 0.06 -10.25
N LEU A 60 -9.91 -0.63 -9.88
CA LEU A 60 -11.17 0.00 -9.47
C LEU A 60 -11.00 0.84 -8.20
N ILE A 61 -10.23 0.34 -7.22
CA ILE A 61 -9.91 1.09 -6.01
C ILE A 61 -9.13 2.36 -6.37
N ALA A 62 -8.08 2.24 -7.20
CA ALA A 62 -7.29 3.38 -7.65
C ALA A 62 -8.15 4.45 -8.35
N LEU A 63 -9.05 4.03 -9.25
CA LEU A 63 -9.96 4.97 -9.93
C LEU A 63 -10.92 5.69 -8.98
N LYS A 64 -11.42 4.99 -7.94
CA LYS A 64 -12.30 5.60 -6.94
C LYS A 64 -11.54 6.61 -6.07
N LEU A 65 -10.31 6.27 -5.67
CA LEU A 65 -9.46 7.17 -4.87
C LEU A 65 -9.10 8.43 -5.66
N ASP A 66 -8.75 8.30 -6.95
CA ASP A 66 -8.45 9.46 -7.80
C ASP A 66 -9.65 10.39 -8.01
N LYS A 67 -10.86 9.83 -8.14
CA LYS A 67 -12.08 10.65 -8.24
C LYS A 67 -12.34 11.41 -6.95
N ARG A 68 -12.21 10.77 -5.79
CA ARG A 68 -12.35 11.43 -4.48
C ARG A 68 -11.31 12.54 -4.32
N ARG A 69 -10.05 12.25 -4.62
CA ARG A 69 -8.95 13.22 -4.55
C ARG A 69 -9.21 14.44 -5.43
N LYS A 70 -9.69 14.24 -6.66
CA LYS A 70 -10.06 15.35 -7.57
C LYS A 70 -11.29 16.12 -7.09
N GLN A 71 -12.27 15.47 -6.47
CA GLN A 71 -13.42 16.14 -5.86
C GLN A 71 -12.99 17.02 -4.68
N LEU A 72 -12.08 16.54 -3.84
CA LEU A 72 -11.55 17.30 -2.70
C LEU A 72 -10.71 18.50 -3.16
N LEU A 73 -9.95 18.37 -4.25
CA LEU A 73 -9.19 19.49 -4.83
C LEU A 73 -10.07 20.47 -5.62
N GLY A 74 -11.13 19.98 -6.27
CA GLY A 74 -12.04 20.77 -7.09
C GLY A 74 -13.12 21.51 -6.28
N GLN A 75 -13.46 20.99 -5.10
CA GLN A 75 -14.22 21.75 -4.13
C GLN A 75 -13.27 22.80 -3.55
N LYS A 76 -13.44 24.07 -3.97
CA LYS A 76 -12.75 25.20 -3.35
C LYS A 76 -12.77 24.98 -1.84
N LEU A 77 -11.60 25.00 -1.20
CA LEU A 77 -11.46 24.90 0.25
C LEU A 77 -12.52 25.81 0.86
N HIS A 78 -13.59 25.22 1.40
CA HIS A 78 -14.69 26.02 1.91
C HIS A 78 -14.11 26.83 3.06
N GLY A 79 -14.41 28.13 3.15
CA GLY A 79 -13.86 28.98 4.22
C GLY A 79 -14.06 28.35 5.61
N ASN A 80 -15.15 27.59 5.78
CA ASN A 80 -15.45 26.81 6.98
C ASN A 80 -14.41 25.74 7.35
N MET A 81 -13.72 25.12 6.38
CA MET A 81 -12.63 24.17 6.66
C MET A 81 -11.36 24.88 7.10
N ILE A 82 -11.09 26.08 6.56
CA ILE A 82 -9.96 26.91 7.00
C ILE A 82 -10.21 27.41 8.42
N VAL A 83 -11.45 27.79 8.75
CA VAL A 83 -11.81 28.17 10.13
C VAL A 83 -11.76 26.98 11.08
N ALA A 84 -12.19 25.78 10.65
CA ALA A 84 -12.09 24.56 11.46
C ALA A 84 -10.66 24.05 11.68
N LEU A 85 -9.69 24.62 10.96
CA LEU A 85 -8.26 24.33 11.04
C LEU A 85 -7.60 25.08 12.20
N ASP A 86 -8.17 26.21 12.61
CA ASP A 86 -7.73 27.03 13.74
C ASP A 86 -8.25 26.42 15.05
N ARG A 87 -7.39 25.66 15.74
CA ARG A 87 -7.76 24.94 16.97
C ARG A 87 -7.56 25.76 18.23
N ASP A 88 -6.65 26.72 18.19
CA ASP A 88 -6.17 27.52 19.32
C ASP A 88 -6.65 28.98 19.25
N GLY A 89 -7.32 29.38 18.16
CA GLY A 89 -7.96 30.68 18.01
C GLY A 89 -6.98 31.80 17.71
N ASN A 90 -5.75 31.48 17.28
CA ASN A 90 -4.72 32.45 16.91
C ASN A 90 -4.57 32.61 15.38
N GLY A 91 -5.40 31.91 14.60
CA GLY A 91 -5.33 31.86 13.15
C GLY A 91 -4.58 30.64 12.63
N VAL A 92 -4.65 30.39 11.33
CA VAL A 92 -4.04 29.20 10.72
C VAL A 92 -2.62 29.52 10.25
N SER A 93 -1.61 28.86 10.79
CA SER A 93 -0.23 29.00 10.31
C SER A 93 -0.06 28.33 8.93
N LYS A 94 1.00 28.71 8.20
CA LYS A 94 1.36 28.06 6.93
C LYS A 94 1.56 26.54 7.12
N PHE A 95 2.06 26.11 8.27
CA PHE A 95 2.28 24.70 8.57
C PHE A 95 0.96 23.97 8.81
N ASP A 96 0.05 24.51 9.61
CA ASP A 96 -1.27 23.93 9.86
C ASP A 96 -2.05 23.74 8.56
N PHE A 97 -2.04 24.79 7.72
CA PHE A 97 -2.65 24.74 6.40
C PHE A 97 -2.02 23.65 5.52
N THR A 98 -0.69 23.53 5.52
CA THR A 98 0.01 22.52 4.72
C THR A 98 -0.28 21.10 5.21
N ILE A 99 -0.24 20.86 6.52
CA ILE A 99 -0.55 19.55 7.11
C ILE A 99 -2.00 19.17 6.82
N ALA A 100 -2.95 20.09 6.93
CA ALA A 100 -4.33 19.80 6.57
C ALA A 100 -4.53 19.51 5.09
N ILE A 101 -3.82 20.20 4.18
CA ILE A 101 -3.86 19.86 2.75
C ILE A 101 -3.25 18.47 2.51
N LEU A 102 -2.14 18.12 3.18
CA LEU A 102 -1.52 16.81 3.05
C LEU A 102 -2.41 15.68 3.58
N GLN A 103 -3.11 15.93 4.70
CA GLN A 103 -4.14 15.03 5.23
C GLN A 103 -5.35 14.93 4.29
N LEU A 104 -5.79 16.05 3.71
CA LEU A 104 -6.89 16.08 2.73
C LEU A 104 -6.52 15.34 1.44
N MET A 105 -5.25 15.37 1.05
CA MET A 105 -4.72 14.62 -0.09
C MET A 105 -4.53 13.12 0.20
N GLU A 106 -4.87 12.65 1.41
CA GLU A 106 -4.62 11.28 1.89
C GLU A 106 -3.15 10.83 1.74
N VAL A 107 -2.21 11.79 1.65
CA VAL A 107 -0.76 11.52 1.60
C VAL A 107 -0.25 11.15 2.98
N VAL A 108 -0.87 11.74 4.02
CA VAL A 108 -0.52 11.53 5.41
C VAL A 108 -1.78 11.22 6.19
N SER A 109 -1.76 10.12 6.96
CA SER A 109 -2.90 9.76 7.81
C SER A 109 -2.92 10.59 9.10
N LYS A 110 -4.10 10.69 9.74
CA LYS A 110 -4.21 11.44 11.01
C LYS A 110 -3.36 10.81 12.11
N GLU A 111 -3.27 9.49 12.12
CA GLU A 111 -2.50 8.70 13.07
C GLU A 111 -1.00 8.99 12.93
N GLN A 112 -0.50 9.12 11.69
CA GLN A 112 0.90 9.48 11.44
C GLN A 112 1.21 10.89 11.93
N VAL A 113 0.35 11.87 11.64
CA VAL A 113 0.55 13.24 12.13
C VAL A 113 0.55 13.27 13.65
N GLN A 114 -0.38 12.57 14.30
CA GLN A 114 -0.45 12.51 15.75
C GLN A 114 0.76 11.81 16.36
N PHE A 115 1.21 10.70 15.77
CA PHE A 115 2.44 10.02 16.19
C PHE A 115 3.65 10.94 16.17
N TRP A 116 3.83 11.71 15.10
CA TRP A 116 4.96 12.65 14.99
C TRP A 116 4.79 13.89 15.86
N SER A 117 3.55 14.36 16.07
CA SER A 117 3.24 15.43 17.03
C SER A 117 3.58 15.00 18.46
N ASP A 118 3.15 13.81 18.88
CA ASP A 118 3.45 13.27 20.20
C ASP A 118 4.96 13.04 20.39
N TYR A 119 5.66 12.63 19.32
CA TYR A 119 7.12 12.52 19.33
C TYR A 119 7.79 13.88 19.50
N PHE A 120 7.31 14.90 18.79
CA PHE A 120 7.79 16.27 18.93
C PHE A 120 7.55 16.81 20.34
N ASP A 121 6.36 16.62 20.90
CA ASP A 121 6.00 17.09 22.25
C ASP A 121 6.85 16.44 23.36
N ARG A 122 7.34 15.21 23.14
CA ARG A 122 8.29 14.57 24.06
C ARG A 122 9.67 15.21 24.02
N LEU A 123 10.06 15.74 22.87
CA LEU A 123 11.35 16.39 22.68
C LEU A 123 11.30 17.88 23.09
N ASP A 124 10.16 18.53 22.89
CA ASP A 124 9.93 19.92 23.28
C ASP A 124 9.59 20.02 24.77
N SER A 125 10.64 19.91 25.58
CA SER A 125 10.59 20.00 27.05
C SER A 125 9.90 21.27 27.57
N LYS A 126 9.85 22.33 26.75
CA LYS A 126 9.27 23.63 27.09
C LYS A 126 7.87 23.86 26.52
N ARG A 127 7.32 22.93 25.73
CA ARG A 127 6.04 23.09 24.99
C ARG A 127 5.96 24.42 24.25
N SER A 128 7.10 24.81 23.71
CA SER A 128 7.28 26.08 23.02
C SER A 128 6.80 26.04 21.56
N GLY A 129 6.52 24.85 21.03
CA GLY A 129 6.19 24.61 19.62
C GLY A 129 7.42 24.65 18.72
N VAL A 130 8.63 24.77 19.28
CA VAL A 130 9.90 24.86 18.55
C VAL A 130 10.95 24.03 19.28
N LEU A 131 11.68 23.18 18.55
CA LEU A 131 12.85 22.51 19.12
C LEU A 131 14.03 23.45 19.08
N TYR A 132 14.46 23.89 20.27
CA TYR A 132 15.64 24.75 20.38
C TYR A 132 16.91 23.92 20.39
N ILE A 133 18.06 24.59 20.21
CA ILE A 133 19.36 23.92 20.09
C ILE A 133 19.70 23.05 21.32
N ASN A 134 19.17 23.42 22.49
CA ASN A 134 19.34 22.66 23.73
C ASN A 134 18.53 21.35 23.69
N ASP A 135 17.32 21.36 23.12
CA ASP A 135 16.51 20.14 22.93
C ASP A 135 17.15 19.23 21.86
N LEU A 136 17.74 19.83 20.82
CA LEU A 136 18.47 19.11 19.78
C LEU A 136 19.79 18.49 20.28
N ALA A 137 20.46 19.13 21.24
CA ALA A 137 21.66 18.57 21.87
C ALA A 137 21.35 17.27 22.62
N LEU A 138 20.22 17.21 23.33
CA LEU A 138 19.74 16.00 24.00
C LEU A 138 19.40 14.88 23.01
N VAL A 139 18.85 15.22 21.84
CA VAL A 139 18.61 14.27 20.75
C VAL A 139 19.94 13.74 20.22
N GLN A 140 20.94 14.60 20.02
CA GLN A 140 22.24 14.19 19.51
C GLN A 140 23.01 13.30 20.49
N GLU A 141 22.96 13.58 21.79
CA GLU A 141 23.54 12.75 22.85
C GLU A 141 22.85 11.39 22.98
N SER A 142 21.51 11.34 22.91
CA SER A 142 20.76 10.09 22.90
C SER A 142 21.00 9.26 21.63
N LEU A 143 21.27 9.91 20.49
CA LEU A 143 21.63 9.23 19.25
C LEU A 143 23.06 8.67 19.29
N GLN A 144 24.02 9.43 19.84
CA GLN A 144 25.41 8.98 19.99
C GLN A 144 25.51 7.81 20.96
N SER A 145 24.84 7.89 22.12
CA SER A 145 24.77 6.77 23.08
C SER A 145 24.05 5.55 22.50
N SER A 146 23.03 5.75 21.65
CA SER A 146 22.39 4.66 20.91
C SER A 146 23.34 4.06 19.86
N LEU A 147 24.14 4.85 19.14
CA LEU A 147 25.10 4.34 18.15
C LEU A 147 26.29 3.61 18.80
N GLU A 148 26.76 4.10 19.94
CA GLU A 148 27.80 3.44 20.75
C GLU A 148 27.28 2.15 21.40
N GLY A 149 26.02 2.11 21.83
CA GLY A 149 25.35 0.90 22.30
C GLY A 149 24.93 -0.09 21.19
N ASN A 150 24.72 0.40 19.96
CA ASN A 150 24.29 -0.37 18.79
C ASN A 150 25.47 -0.99 18.00
N ALA A 151 26.71 -0.80 18.45
CA ALA A 151 27.82 -1.67 18.04
C ALA A 151 27.61 -3.14 18.49
N GLN A 152 26.62 -3.43 19.35
CA GLN A 152 26.28 -4.79 19.77
C GLN A 152 24.85 -5.26 19.44
N ASN A 153 23.93 -4.45 18.88
CA ASN A 153 22.58 -4.95 18.55
C ASN A 153 21.79 -4.10 17.54
N THR A 154 21.93 -4.41 16.25
CA THR A 154 21.30 -3.70 15.12
C THR A 154 19.76 -3.80 15.11
N ASP A 155 19.07 -2.73 15.52
CA ASP A 155 17.61 -2.60 15.42
C ASP A 155 17.12 -1.85 14.16
N PRO A 156 15.93 -2.20 13.62
CA PRO A 156 15.56 -2.06 12.21
C PRO A 156 14.90 -0.73 11.80
N ILE A 157 15.06 0.35 12.57
CA ILE A 157 14.28 1.59 12.35
C ILE A 157 14.76 2.38 11.11
N PHE A 158 15.99 2.12 10.62
CA PHE A 158 16.59 2.84 9.49
C PHE A 158 16.63 2.05 8.16
N LYS A 159 15.69 1.14 7.90
CA LYS A 159 15.46 0.67 6.53
C LYS A 159 14.60 1.67 5.76
N ARG A 160 15.25 2.64 5.11
CA ARG A 160 14.63 3.41 4.02
C ARG A 160 14.23 2.44 2.89
N PRO A 161 12.98 2.43 2.39
CA PRO A 161 12.73 1.92 1.06
C PRO A 161 13.20 2.98 0.07
N VAL A 162 14.49 2.92 -0.30
CA VAL A 162 14.92 3.58 -1.54
C VAL A 162 14.30 2.79 -2.67
N SER A 163 13.22 3.33 -3.22
CA SER A 163 12.66 3.04 -4.53
C SER A 163 13.78 2.70 -5.51
N GLN A 164 13.93 1.41 -5.85
CA GLN A 164 14.62 1.02 -7.06
C GLN A 164 13.69 1.34 -8.24
N ALA A 165 14.16 2.26 -9.07
CA ALA A 165 13.73 2.45 -10.45
C ALA A 165 14.13 1.25 -11.31
#